data_AF-A0A0L6ZAL7-F1
#
_entry.id   AF-A0A0L6ZAL7-F1
#
_cell.length_a   1.000
_cell.length_b   1.000
_cell.length_c   1.000
_cell.angle_alpha   90.00
_cell.angle_beta   90.00
_cell.angle_gamma   90.00
#
_symmetry.space_group_name_H-M   'P 1'
#
loop_
_entity.id
_entity.type
_entity.pdbx_description
1 polymer ?
#
loop_
_entity_poly.entity_id
_entity_poly.type
_entity_poly.pdbx_seq_one_letter_code
_entity_poly.pdbx_strand_id
1 'polypeptide(L)'
;MDLLLNFGFAWISVILTIILSIIYILRKMLIKSKYENKVLASINKSLRKYHKEFGIALVITGFIHGYFSSDEILSFNLGTVAWVVSILLGLNWMARKVLSKYRGWIYYHRGLTVIFILTILLHVVQVGGIQVHKILLESGVASNQKVTANNINKTLSGATFKDGIYTGEADGFRPGLKVSVEIKDNKITSIEILEHNEVNSRYYQKAFDNIPQAILNSQSIEVDATSGATFTSIGIMNAVNNALSQALVSGTLPDTKALPQNRGHGKGDRERKFDFESRQ
;
A
#
# COMPACT_ATOMS: atom_id res chain seq x y z
N MET A 1 -5.30 15.59 -0.92
CA MET A 1 -5.00 15.72 -2.37
C MET A 1 -3.83 14.83 -2.77
N ASP A 2 -2.98 14.46 -1.81
CA ASP A 2 -1.70 13.78 -2.00
C ASP A 2 -1.83 12.29 -2.35
N LEU A 3 -2.88 11.60 -1.88
CA LEU A 3 -3.08 10.18 -2.16
C LEU A 3 -3.35 9.90 -3.66
N LEU A 4 -4.28 10.66 -4.27
CA LEU A 4 -4.62 10.53 -5.69
C LEU A 4 -3.45 10.89 -6.60
N LEU A 5 -2.69 11.93 -6.24
CA LEU A 5 -1.47 12.33 -6.95
C LEU A 5 -0.40 11.23 -6.86
N ASN A 6 -0.14 10.70 -5.66
CA ASN A 6 0.85 9.65 -5.45
C ASN A 6 0.50 8.37 -6.25
N PHE A 7 -0.74 7.87 -6.14
CA PHE A 7 -1.19 6.73 -6.94
C PHE A 7 -1.11 7.02 -8.45
N GLY A 8 -1.46 8.24 -8.88
CA GLY A 8 -1.37 8.65 -10.27
C GLY A 8 0.06 8.54 -10.83
N PHE A 9 1.05 9.11 -10.14
CA PHE A 9 2.44 9.06 -10.57
C PHE A 9 3.03 7.65 -10.55
N ALA A 10 2.61 6.80 -9.61
CA ALA A 10 2.97 5.38 -9.61
C ALA A 10 2.51 4.67 -10.89
N TRP A 11 1.23 4.83 -11.24
CA TRP A 11 0.66 4.21 -12.44
C TRP A 11 1.25 4.76 -13.74
N ILE A 12 1.51 6.06 -13.81
CA ILE A 12 2.22 6.67 -14.94
C ILE A 12 3.60 6.02 -15.12
N SER A 13 4.34 5.82 -14.03
CA SER A 13 5.67 5.18 -14.07
C SER A 13 5.60 3.72 -14.55
N VAL A 14 4.58 2.96 -14.13
CA VAL A 14 4.34 1.59 -14.61
C VAL A 14 4.00 1.59 -16.10
N ILE A 15 3.12 2.47 -16.55
CA ILE A 15 2.74 2.60 -17.97
C ILE A 15 3.96 2.96 -18.82
N LEU A 16 4.78 3.93 -18.39
CA LEU A 16 6.02 4.29 -19.06
C LEU A 16 6.99 3.10 -19.16
N THR A 17 7.10 2.30 -18.09
CA THR A 17 7.92 1.08 -18.09
C THR A 17 7.43 0.06 -19.11
N ILE A 18 6.12 -0.14 -19.23
CA ILE A 18 5.51 -1.04 -20.22
C ILE A 18 5.78 -0.53 -21.65
N ILE A 19 5.57 0.77 -21.90
CA ILE A 19 5.84 1.39 -23.20
C ILE A 19 7.32 1.28 -23.58
N LEU A 20 8.24 1.52 -22.66
CA LEU A 20 9.68 1.38 -22.91
C LEU A 20 10.06 -0.08 -23.22
N SER A 21 9.41 -1.04 -22.56
CA SER A 21 9.64 -2.47 -22.76
C SER A 21 9.06 -2.98 -24.08
N ILE A 22 7.88 -2.49 -24.50
CA ILE A 22 7.22 -2.93 -25.73
C ILE A 22 8.06 -2.60 -26.96
N ILE A 23 8.81 -1.50 -26.94
CA ILE A 23 9.72 -1.10 -28.02
C ILE A 23 10.73 -2.22 -28.33
N TYR A 24 11.28 -2.85 -27.30
CA TYR A 24 12.23 -3.95 -27.48
C TYR A 24 11.55 -5.18 -28.09
N ILE A 25 10.35 -5.54 -27.62
CA ILE A 25 9.57 -6.67 -28.12
C ILE A 25 9.19 -6.45 -29.60
N LEU A 26 8.63 -5.28 -29.92
CA LEU A 26 8.25 -4.91 -31.29
C LEU A 26 9.44 -4.98 -32.25
N ARG A 27 10.62 -4.51 -31.82
CA ARG A 27 11.85 -4.62 -32.61
C ARG A 27 12.23 -6.08 -32.86
N LYS A 28 12.17 -6.94 -31.84
CA LYS A 28 12.50 -8.37 -31.98
C LYS A 28 11.51 -9.09 -32.92
N MET A 29 10.22 -8.76 -32.81
CA MET A 29 9.16 -9.29 -33.69
C MET A 29 9.38 -8.87 -35.15
N LEU A 30 9.67 -7.59 -35.41
CA LEU A 30 9.92 -7.08 -36.77
C LEU A 30 11.15 -7.70 -37.44
N ILE A 31 12.19 -8.03 -36.67
CA ILE A 31 13.36 -8.76 -37.19
C ILE A 31 12.96 -10.18 -37.61
N LYS A 32 12.13 -10.87 -36.81
CA LYS A 32 11.66 -12.23 -37.11
C LYS A 32 10.69 -12.27 -38.30
N SER A 33 9.83 -11.26 -38.44
CA SER A 33 8.83 -11.18 -39.53
C SER A 33 9.35 -10.50 -40.80
N LYS A 34 10.67 -10.39 -40.97
CA LYS A 34 11.31 -9.75 -42.15
C LYS A 34 10.80 -8.32 -42.46
N TYR A 35 10.36 -7.57 -41.44
CA TYR A 35 9.79 -6.21 -41.56
C TYR A 35 8.56 -6.08 -42.48
N GLU A 36 7.83 -7.16 -42.77
CA GLU A 36 6.71 -7.12 -43.72
C GLU A 36 5.50 -6.33 -43.23
N ASN A 37 5.28 -6.27 -41.91
CA ASN A 37 4.15 -5.54 -41.33
C ASN A 37 4.47 -4.04 -41.19
N LYS A 38 4.01 -3.25 -42.17
CA LYS A 38 4.20 -1.79 -42.24
C LYS A 38 3.61 -1.04 -41.03
N VAL A 39 2.50 -1.52 -40.46
CA VAL A 39 1.85 -0.89 -39.29
C VAL A 39 2.75 -1.05 -38.05
N LEU A 40 3.18 -2.28 -37.74
CA LEU A 40 4.10 -2.55 -36.63
C LEU A 40 5.43 -1.78 -36.79
N ALA A 41 5.95 -1.67 -38.02
CA ALA A 41 7.15 -0.89 -38.31
C ALA A 41 6.95 0.60 -38.04
N SER A 42 5.80 1.17 -38.41
CA SER A 42 5.44 2.57 -38.15
C SER A 42 5.29 2.87 -36.65
N ILE A 43 4.61 1.99 -35.91
CA ILE A 43 4.44 2.08 -34.46
C ILE A 43 5.81 2.04 -33.76
N ASN A 44 6.63 1.05 -34.09
CA ASN A 44 7.98 0.91 -33.52
C ASN A 44 8.88 2.11 -33.87
N LYS A 45 8.77 2.67 -35.08
CA LYS A 45 9.50 3.89 -35.45
C LYS A 45 9.07 5.08 -34.57
N SER A 46 7.77 5.25 -34.38
CA SER A 46 7.21 6.34 -33.57
C SER A 46 7.60 6.21 -32.09
N LEU A 47 7.45 5.02 -31.50
CA LEU A 47 7.81 4.79 -30.10
C LEU A 47 9.31 4.96 -29.85
N ARG A 48 10.18 4.52 -30.78
CA ARG A 48 11.63 4.74 -30.67
C ARG A 48 12.01 6.22 -30.75
N LYS A 49 11.27 7.02 -31.51
CA LYS A 49 11.52 8.46 -31.62
C LYS A 49 11.44 9.12 -30.24
N TYR A 50 10.47 8.71 -29.42
CA TYR A 50 10.22 9.26 -28.09
C TYR A 50 10.84 8.44 -26.94
N HIS A 51 11.65 7.42 -27.24
CA HIS A 51 12.17 6.50 -26.21
C HIS A 51 13.02 7.21 -25.16
N LYS A 52 13.79 8.23 -25.57
CA LYS A 52 14.62 9.01 -24.64
C LYS A 52 13.75 9.87 -23.72
N GLU A 53 12.73 10.51 -24.27
CA GLU A 53 11.78 11.37 -23.60
C GLU A 53 10.98 10.57 -22.57
N PHE A 54 10.50 9.38 -22.94
CA PHE A 54 9.84 8.46 -22.00
C PHE A 54 10.77 7.99 -20.88
N GLY A 55 12.06 7.75 -21.18
CA GLY A 55 13.05 7.42 -20.16
C GLY A 55 13.28 8.55 -19.15
N ILE A 56 13.34 9.80 -19.61
CA ILE A 56 13.45 10.97 -18.72
C ILE A 56 12.17 11.14 -17.89
N ALA A 57 11.00 11.02 -18.53
CA ALA A 57 9.72 11.09 -17.85
C ALA A 57 9.61 10.05 -16.74
N LEU A 58 10.06 8.81 -16.99
CA LEU A 58 10.06 7.72 -16.00
C LEU A 58 10.87 8.07 -14.74
N VAL A 59 12.05 8.67 -14.90
CA VAL A 59 12.90 9.07 -13.76
C VAL A 59 12.23 10.19 -12.95
N ILE A 60 11.64 11.17 -13.63
CA ILE A 60 10.93 12.29 -12.98
C ILE A 60 9.71 11.80 -12.23
N THR A 61 8.85 10.99 -12.88
CA THR A 61 7.63 10.46 -12.24
C THR A 61 7.98 9.52 -11.09
N GLY A 62 9.05 8.74 -11.21
CA GLY A 62 9.57 7.92 -10.12
C GLY A 62 10.07 8.73 -8.92
N PHE A 63 10.76 9.85 -9.17
CA PHE A 63 11.20 10.75 -8.10
C PHE A 63 10.03 11.43 -7.39
N ILE A 64 9.05 11.93 -8.15
CA ILE A 64 7.83 12.54 -7.60
C ILE A 64 7.06 11.52 -6.75
N HIS A 65 6.85 10.31 -7.28
CA HIS A 65 6.22 9.22 -6.54
C HIS A 65 6.99 8.87 -5.25
N GLY A 66 8.32 8.79 -5.32
CA GLY A 66 9.16 8.53 -4.15
C GLY A 66 9.10 9.65 -3.10
N TYR A 67 9.03 10.92 -3.52
CA TYR A 67 8.92 12.07 -2.62
C TYR A 67 7.59 12.10 -1.85
N PHE A 68 6.49 11.72 -2.51
CA PHE A 68 5.17 11.63 -1.87
C PHE A 68 4.90 10.28 -1.20
N SER A 69 5.84 9.34 -1.26
CA SER A 69 5.75 8.05 -0.56
C SER A 69 5.93 8.26 0.94
N SER A 70 5.27 7.42 1.75
CA SER A 70 5.41 7.42 3.20
C SER A 70 6.74 6.83 3.69
N ASP A 71 7.44 6.08 2.83
CA ASP A 71 8.77 5.55 3.11
C ASP A 71 9.86 6.56 2.73
N GLU A 72 10.89 6.73 3.56
CA GLU A 72 12.03 7.60 3.26
C GLU A 72 12.66 7.27 1.90
N ILE A 73 12.97 8.31 1.12
CA ILE A 73 13.53 8.22 -0.25
C ILE A 73 14.81 7.36 -0.29
N LEU A 74 15.64 7.42 0.76
CA LEU A 74 16.91 6.69 0.88
C LEU A 74 16.81 5.40 1.70
N SER A 75 15.62 4.92 2.01
CA SER A 75 15.46 3.62 2.65
C SER A 75 15.78 2.46 1.69
N PHE A 76 16.21 1.32 2.23
CA PHE A 76 16.55 0.11 1.46
C PHE A 76 15.27 -0.64 0.99
N ASN A 77 14.35 0.08 0.32
CA ASN A 77 13.10 -0.47 -0.22
C ASN A 77 13.23 -0.75 -1.73
N LEU A 78 12.40 -1.66 -2.27
CA LEU A 78 12.45 -2.02 -3.70
C LEU A 78 12.13 -0.85 -4.65
N GLY A 79 11.41 0.17 -4.18
CA GLY A 79 11.12 1.39 -4.95
C GLY A 79 12.35 2.26 -5.16
N THR A 80 13.13 2.48 -4.10
CA THR A 80 14.42 3.19 -4.14
C THR A 80 15.42 2.45 -5.03
N VAL A 81 15.47 1.12 -4.93
CA VAL A 81 16.29 0.29 -5.84
C VAL A 81 15.85 0.48 -7.29
N ALA A 82 14.53 0.44 -7.58
CA ALA A 82 14.02 0.65 -8.93
C ALA A 82 14.39 2.04 -9.47
N TRP A 83 14.25 3.07 -8.64
CA TRP A 83 14.59 4.44 -9.00
C TRP A 83 16.08 4.60 -9.32
N VAL A 84 16.98 4.06 -8.47
CA VAL A 84 18.43 4.07 -8.72
C VAL A 84 18.76 3.35 -10.04
N VAL A 85 18.19 2.18 -10.28
CA VAL A 85 18.40 1.44 -11.54
C VAL A 85 17.89 2.23 -12.75
N SER A 86 16.79 2.97 -12.63
CA SER A 86 16.27 3.84 -13.69
C SER A 86 17.23 4.99 -14.03
N ILE A 87 17.86 5.59 -13.03
CA ILE A 87 18.91 6.61 -13.21
C ILE A 87 20.13 5.99 -13.90
N LEU A 88 20.57 4.81 -13.44
CA LEU A 88 21.70 4.10 -14.04
C LEU A 88 21.45 3.77 -15.53
N LEU A 89 20.21 3.43 -15.90
CA LEU A 89 19.82 3.26 -17.32
C LEU A 89 20.04 4.54 -18.13
N GLY A 90 19.62 5.69 -17.60
CA GLY A 90 19.82 7.00 -18.22
C GLY A 90 21.30 7.38 -18.33
N LEU A 91 22.07 7.19 -17.25
CA LEU A 91 23.52 7.44 -17.22
C LEU A 91 24.26 6.54 -18.21
N ASN A 92 23.92 5.26 -18.28
CA ASN A 92 24.51 4.32 -19.24
C ASN A 92 24.24 4.76 -20.70
N TRP A 93 23.06 5.28 -21.00
CA TRP A 93 22.74 5.84 -22.31
C TRP A 93 23.49 7.15 -22.60
N MET A 94 23.71 7.98 -21.58
CA MET A 94 24.48 9.22 -21.70
C MET A 94 25.97 8.92 -21.96
N ALA A 95 26.52 7.93 -21.27
CA ALA A 95 27.87 7.42 -21.44
C ALA A 95 28.07 6.64 -22.75
N ARG A 96 27.05 6.49 -23.61
CA ARG A 96 27.13 5.69 -24.84
C ARG A 96 28.29 6.08 -25.76
N LYS A 97 28.65 7.37 -25.84
CA LYS A 97 29.76 7.84 -26.70
C LYS A 97 31.12 7.39 -26.20
N VAL A 98 31.27 7.27 -24.87
CA VAL A 98 32.50 6.81 -24.21
C VAL A 98 32.56 5.28 -24.26
N LEU A 99 31.43 4.62 -23.99
CA LEU A 99 31.30 3.15 -23.94
C LEU A 99 31.04 2.51 -25.32
N SER A 100 30.96 3.29 -26.41
CA SER A 100 30.70 2.77 -27.76
C SER A 100 31.90 2.11 -28.42
N LYS A 101 33.11 2.26 -27.87
CA LYS A 101 34.36 1.73 -28.45
C LYS A 101 34.29 0.21 -28.74
N TYR A 102 33.41 -0.53 -28.06
CA TYR A 102 33.18 -1.97 -28.27
C TYR A 102 31.71 -2.38 -28.34
N ARG A 103 30.77 -1.46 -28.64
CA ARG A 103 29.31 -1.68 -28.51
C ARG A 103 28.88 -2.18 -27.11
N GLY A 104 29.75 -2.10 -26.10
CA GLY A 104 29.53 -2.62 -24.74
C GLY A 104 28.31 -2.03 -24.04
N TRP A 105 28.07 -0.73 -24.24
CA TRP A 105 26.98 0.00 -23.59
C TRP A 105 25.60 -0.66 -23.76
N ILE A 106 25.34 -1.33 -24.89
CA ILE A 106 24.04 -1.96 -25.16
C ILE A 106 23.84 -3.22 -24.31
N TYR A 107 24.92 -3.93 -23.95
CA TYR A 107 24.85 -5.11 -23.09
C TYR A 107 24.52 -4.70 -21.66
N TYR A 108 25.20 -3.66 -21.15
CA TYR A 108 24.89 -3.07 -19.84
C TYR A 108 23.48 -2.50 -19.80
N HIS A 109 23.05 -1.79 -20.85
CA HIS A 109 21.70 -1.25 -20.92
C HIS A 109 20.64 -2.37 -20.84
N ARG A 110 20.82 -3.46 -21.59
CA ARG A 110 19.91 -4.61 -21.57
C ARG A 110 19.91 -5.31 -20.22
N GLY A 111 21.08 -5.53 -19.61
CA GLY A 111 21.19 -6.11 -18.28
C GLY A 111 20.45 -5.27 -17.24
N LEU A 112 20.70 -3.97 -17.22
CA LEU A 112 20.00 -3.02 -16.36
C LEU A 112 18.48 -2.99 -16.62
N THR A 113 18.04 -3.18 -17.86
CA THR A 113 16.60 -3.22 -18.19
C THR A 113 15.94 -4.46 -17.58
N VAL A 114 16.59 -5.62 -17.64
CA VAL A 114 16.06 -6.85 -17.02
C VAL A 114 15.98 -6.69 -15.50
N ILE A 115 17.04 -6.15 -14.88
CA ILE A 115 17.05 -5.87 -13.44
C ILE A 115 15.93 -4.90 -13.09
N PHE A 116 15.79 -3.80 -13.83
CA PHE A 116 14.75 -2.79 -13.61
C PHE A 116 13.34 -3.38 -13.68
N ILE A 117 13.04 -4.17 -14.71
CA ILE A 117 11.73 -4.82 -14.86
C ILE A 117 11.46 -5.74 -13.67
N LEU A 118 12.44 -6.56 -13.27
CA LEU A 118 12.29 -7.45 -12.12
C LEU A 118 12.02 -6.65 -10.84
N THR A 119 12.76 -5.58 -10.60
CA THR A 119 12.57 -4.73 -9.42
C THR A 119 11.20 -4.06 -9.42
N ILE A 120 10.74 -3.51 -10.55
CA ILE A 120 9.40 -2.91 -10.67
C ILE A 120 8.31 -3.94 -10.43
N LEU A 121 8.43 -5.16 -10.98
CA LEU A 121 7.46 -6.23 -10.74
C LEU A 121 7.36 -6.59 -9.27
N LEU A 122 8.51 -6.77 -8.60
CA LEU A 122 8.55 -7.07 -7.18
C LEU A 122 8.01 -5.90 -6.34
N HIS A 123 8.34 -4.66 -6.70
CA HIS A 123 7.84 -3.46 -6.03
C HIS A 123 6.32 -3.34 -6.13
N VAL A 124 5.74 -3.53 -7.32
CA VAL A 124 4.29 -3.52 -7.54
C VAL A 124 3.59 -4.57 -6.69
N VAL A 125 4.12 -5.81 -6.64
CA VAL A 125 3.57 -6.87 -5.77
C VAL A 125 3.70 -6.49 -4.29
N GLN A 126 4.85 -5.92 -3.88
CA GLN A 126 5.10 -5.50 -2.51
C GLN A 126 4.11 -4.42 -2.04
N VAL A 127 3.82 -3.41 -2.86
CA VAL A 127 2.92 -2.32 -2.43
C VAL A 127 1.44 -2.73 -2.42
N GLY A 128 1.10 -3.89 -2.99
CA GLY A 128 -0.25 -4.47 -2.95
C GLY A 128 -0.82 -4.86 -4.33
N GLY A 129 -0.02 -4.77 -5.40
CA GLY A 129 -0.40 -5.14 -6.76
C GLY A 129 -1.37 -4.17 -7.44
N ILE A 130 -1.92 -4.62 -8.57
CA ILE A 130 -3.01 -3.95 -9.29
C ILE A 130 -4.31 -4.15 -8.50
N GLN A 131 -4.50 -3.40 -7.41
CA GLN A 131 -5.73 -3.44 -6.57
C GLN A 131 -7.00 -2.97 -7.32
N VAL A 132 -6.91 -2.65 -8.62
CA VAL A 132 -8.04 -2.32 -9.49
C VAL A 132 -9.15 -3.36 -9.37
N HIS A 133 -8.82 -4.64 -9.16
CA HIS A 133 -9.84 -5.68 -8.97
C HIS A 133 -10.62 -5.54 -7.66
N LYS A 134 -9.99 -5.14 -6.54
CA LYS A 134 -10.72 -4.85 -5.29
C LYS A 134 -11.58 -3.61 -5.43
N ILE A 135 -11.06 -2.55 -6.03
CA ILE A 135 -11.80 -1.31 -6.28
C ILE A 135 -13.01 -1.56 -7.18
N LEU A 136 -12.86 -2.36 -8.25
CA LEU A 136 -13.94 -2.74 -9.17
C LEU A 136 -14.96 -3.69 -8.53
N LEU A 137 -14.52 -4.60 -7.66
CA LEU A 137 -15.43 -5.47 -6.90
C LEU A 137 -16.18 -4.67 -5.83
N GLU A 138 -15.54 -3.76 -5.11
CA GLU A 138 -16.18 -2.89 -4.10
C GLU A 138 -17.14 -1.89 -4.75
N SER A 139 -16.82 -1.36 -5.94
CA SER A 139 -17.74 -0.50 -6.71
C SER A 139 -18.87 -1.28 -7.41
N GLY A 140 -18.72 -2.59 -7.62
CA GLY A 140 -19.78 -3.49 -8.09
C GLY A 140 -20.64 -4.10 -6.98
N VAL A 141 -20.19 -4.09 -5.73
CA VAL A 141 -20.88 -4.67 -4.56
C VAL A 141 -21.74 -3.65 -3.81
N ALA A 142 -21.71 -2.37 -4.20
CA ALA A 142 -22.57 -1.32 -3.64
C ALA A 142 -24.09 -1.49 -3.91
N SER A 143 -24.52 -2.57 -4.55
CA SER A 143 -25.94 -2.86 -4.75
C SER A 143 -26.24 -4.37 -4.72
N ASN A 144 -26.04 -5.02 -3.57
CA ASN A 144 -26.97 -6.04 -3.05
C ASN A 144 -26.44 -6.67 -1.75
N GLN A 145 -26.54 -5.94 -0.65
CA GLN A 145 -26.87 -6.58 0.61
C GLN A 145 -28.29 -6.18 1.00
N LYS A 146 -29.23 -7.05 0.65
CA LYS A 146 -30.45 -7.21 1.44
C LYS A 146 -29.99 -7.72 2.81
N VAL A 147 -29.65 -6.80 3.70
CA VAL A 147 -29.40 -7.11 5.10
C VAL A 147 -30.74 -7.48 5.70
N THR A 148 -30.88 -8.76 6.04
CA THR A 148 -31.89 -9.23 6.99
C THR A 148 -31.68 -8.44 8.28
N ALA A 149 -32.61 -7.54 8.56
CA ALA A 149 -32.68 -6.79 9.80
C ALA A 149 -32.79 -7.78 10.96
N ASN A 150 -31.67 -7.99 11.67
CA ASN A 150 -31.58 -8.44 13.06
C ASN A 150 -30.10 -8.52 13.44
N ASN A 151 -29.43 -7.37 13.47
CA ASN A 151 -28.38 -7.04 14.43
C ASN A 151 -28.24 -5.52 14.38
N ILE A 152 -28.32 -4.92 15.55
CA ILE A 152 -28.42 -3.49 15.78
C ILE A 152 -27.16 -2.87 15.18
N ASN A 153 -27.29 -2.09 14.11
CA ASN A 153 -26.21 -1.23 13.65
C ASN A 153 -25.93 -0.24 14.78
N LYS A 154 -24.91 -0.53 15.58
CA LYS A 154 -24.45 0.27 16.71
C LYS A 154 -23.64 1.45 16.17
N THR A 155 -24.30 2.27 15.36
CA THR A 155 -23.85 3.61 15.03
C THR A 155 -23.79 4.42 16.33
N LEU A 156 -22.92 5.44 16.43
CA LEU A 156 -22.84 6.34 17.59
C LEU A 156 -24.16 7.12 17.87
N SER A 157 -25.23 6.87 17.10
CA SER A 157 -26.54 7.53 17.08
C SER A 157 -27.36 7.50 18.38
N GLY A 158 -26.81 7.01 19.48
CA GLY A 158 -27.41 7.09 20.82
C GLY A 158 -26.47 7.68 21.89
N ALA A 159 -25.25 8.07 21.50
CA ALA A 159 -24.26 8.68 22.38
C ALA A 159 -24.25 10.21 22.19
N THR A 160 -24.20 10.93 23.31
CA THR A 160 -23.97 12.37 23.34
C THR A 160 -22.61 12.62 23.95
N PHE A 161 -21.81 13.42 23.26
CA PHE A 161 -20.46 13.78 23.62
C PHE A 161 -20.36 15.26 23.93
N LYS A 162 -19.48 15.60 24.86
CA LYS A 162 -19.07 16.97 25.11
C LYS A 162 -18.02 17.37 24.08
N ASP A 163 -18.26 18.49 23.40
CA ASP A 163 -17.30 19.07 22.47
C ASP A 163 -15.94 19.34 23.15
N GLY A 164 -14.86 19.14 22.41
CA GLY A 164 -13.50 19.28 22.90
C GLY A 164 -12.51 18.34 22.22
N ILE A 165 -11.26 18.38 22.67
CA ILE A 165 -10.18 17.51 22.22
C ILE A 165 -9.87 16.53 23.34
N TYR A 166 -9.90 15.24 23.02
CA TYR A 166 -9.69 14.15 23.97
C TYR A 166 -8.58 13.24 23.48
N THR A 167 -7.74 12.79 24.39
CA THR A 167 -6.65 11.87 24.08
C THR A 167 -7.01 10.48 24.56
N GLY A 168 -6.85 9.48 23.69
CA GLY A 168 -7.06 8.08 24.04
C GLY A 168 -5.83 7.24 23.74
N GLU A 169 -5.65 6.18 24.52
CA GLU A 169 -4.52 5.26 24.39
C GLU A 169 -5.00 3.81 24.36
N ALA A 170 -4.40 3.00 23.49
CA ALA A 170 -4.62 1.57 23.45
C ALA A 170 -3.41 0.82 22.87
N ASP A 171 -3.43 -0.50 23.00
CA ASP A 171 -2.43 -1.37 22.39
C ASP A 171 -2.82 -1.70 20.94
N GLY A 172 -1.86 -1.57 20.03
CA GLY A 172 -1.96 -2.02 18.65
C GLY A 172 -1.19 -3.32 18.41
N PHE A 173 -0.36 -3.35 17.38
CA PHE A 173 0.68 -4.38 17.24
C PHE A 173 1.77 -4.22 18.31
N ARG A 174 2.00 -2.98 18.74
CA ARG A 174 2.85 -2.64 19.87
C ARG A 174 2.06 -1.81 20.88
N PRO A 175 2.45 -1.83 22.17
CA PRO A 175 1.75 -1.05 23.18
C PRO A 175 2.02 0.45 23.03
N GLY A 176 1.11 1.25 23.59
CA GLY A 176 1.25 2.71 23.67
C GLY A 176 0.93 3.47 22.38
N LEU A 177 -0.13 3.08 21.68
CA LEU A 177 -0.66 3.85 20.55
C LEU A 177 -1.63 4.91 21.09
N LYS A 178 -1.29 6.19 20.90
CA LYS A 178 -2.07 7.35 21.36
C LYS A 178 -2.67 8.13 20.20
N VAL A 179 -3.93 8.54 20.38
CA VAL A 179 -4.67 9.37 19.41
C VAL A 179 -5.25 10.60 20.08
N SER A 180 -5.34 11.68 19.33
CA SER A 180 -6.12 12.88 19.64
C SER A 180 -7.42 12.83 18.84
N VAL A 181 -8.56 13.00 19.50
CA VAL A 181 -9.88 13.02 18.86
C VAL A 181 -10.55 14.35 19.17
N GLU A 182 -10.89 15.10 18.13
CA GLU A 182 -11.67 16.33 18.24
C GLU A 182 -13.15 16.04 18.00
N ILE A 183 -13.98 16.56 18.90
CA ILE A 183 -15.43 16.46 18.84
C ILE A 183 -16.02 17.85 18.79
N LYS A 184 -16.92 18.06 17.83
CA LYS A 184 -17.68 19.30 17.68
C LYS A 184 -19.10 19.00 17.23
N ASP A 185 -20.08 19.68 17.82
CA ASP A 185 -21.50 19.51 17.51
C ASP A 185 -21.92 18.03 17.57
N ASN A 186 -21.44 17.31 18.60
CA ASN A 186 -21.66 15.88 18.81
C ASN A 186 -21.14 14.95 17.68
N LYS A 187 -20.15 15.41 16.90
CA LYS A 187 -19.52 14.65 15.81
C LYS A 187 -18.01 14.64 15.95
N ILE A 188 -17.38 13.57 15.47
CA ILE A 188 -15.93 13.47 15.39
C ILE A 188 -15.48 14.28 14.17
N THR A 189 -14.67 15.31 14.38
CA THR A 189 -14.18 16.20 13.32
C THR A 189 -12.74 15.92 12.92
N SER A 190 -11.92 15.42 13.84
CA SER A 190 -10.53 15.07 13.58
C SER A 190 -10.09 13.89 14.44
N ILE A 191 -9.18 13.09 13.87
CA ILE A 191 -8.48 12.01 14.58
C ILE A 191 -7.02 12.08 14.13
N GLU A 192 -6.11 12.32 15.08
CA GLU A 192 -4.68 12.42 14.84
C GLU A 192 -3.91 11.40 15.68
N ILE A 193 -2.87 10.80 15.12
CA ILE A 193 -2.01 9.86 15.84
C ILE A 193 -0.87 10.67 16.45
N LEU A 194 -0.79 10.66 17.78
CA LEU A 194 0.17 11.48 18.54
C LEU A 194 1.47 10.71 18.82
N GLU A 195 1.35 9.45 19.21
CA GLU A 195 2.46 8.62 19.64
C GLU A 195 2.17 7.16 19.28
N HIS A 196 3.19 6.41 18.85
CA HIS A 196 3.08 4.98 18.60
C HIS A 196 4.43 4.28 18.67
N ASN A 197 4.41 3.00 19.02
CA ASN A 197 5.58 2.11 18.97
C ASN A 197 5.49 1.07 17.85
N GLU A 198 4.53 1.22 16.93
CA GLU A 198 4.34 0.33 15.78
C GLU A 198 5.62 0.15 14.96
N VAL A 199 5.84 -1.06 14.42
CA VAL A 199 7.04 -1.38 13.65
C VAL A 199 6.69 -1.66 12.19
N ASN A 200 7.62 -1.31 11.30
CA ASN A 200 7.52 -1.52 9.85
C ASN A 200 6.36 -0.72 9.21
N SER A 201 6.70 0.49 8.75
CA SER A 201 5.81 1.50 8.14
C SER A 201 4.84 0.92 7.11
N ARG A 202 5.30 -0.02 6.29
CA ARG A 202 4.48 -0.68 5.27
C ARG A 202 3.18 -1.30 5.80
N TYR A 203 3.17 -1.73 7.06
CA TYR A 203 2.00 -2.32 7.69
C TYR A 203 1.17 -1.28 8.44
N TYR A 204 1.75 -0.58 9.42
CA TYR A 204 0.97 0.32 10.27
C TYR A 204 0.45 1.55 9.52
N GLN A 205 1.19 2.06 8.52
CA GLN A 205 0.79 3.27 7.81
C GLN A 205 -0.57 3.11 7.12
N LYS A 206 -0.84 1.92 6.56
CA LYS A 206 -2.14 1.65 5.93
C LYS A 206 -3.28 1.74 6.93
N ALA A 207 -3.07 1.28 8.17
CA ALA A 207 -4.07 1.43 9.23
C ALA A 207 -4.20 2.90 9.67
N PHE A 208 -3.08 3.62 9.75
CA PHE A 208 -3.04 5.02 10.14
C PHE A 208 -3.78 5.92 9.15
N ASP A 209 -3.71 5.60 7.86
CA ASP A 209 -4.40 6.36 6.82
C ASP A 209 -5.88 5.97 6.73
N ASN A 210 -6.20 4.67 6.78
CA ASN A 210 -7.55 4.18 6.48
C ASN A 210 -8.51 4.25 7.67
N ILE A 211 -8.06 3.87 8.88
CA ILE A 211 -8.96 3.71 10.02
C ILE A 211 -9.52 5.05 10.51
N PRO A 212 -8.70 6.10 10.74
CA PRO A 212 -9.21 7.43 11.07
C PRO A 212 -10.22 7.96 10.04
N GLN A 213 -9.93 7.81 8.75
CA GLN A 213 -10.83 8.25 7.68
C GLN A 213 -12.14 7.48 7.66
N ALA A 214 -12.10 6.15 7.84
CA ALA A 214 -13.30 5.33 7.92
C ALA A 214 -14.18 5.73 9.12
N ILE A 215 -13.57 6.02 10.28
CA ILE A 215 -14.29 6.49 11.47
C ILE A 215 -14.91 7.87 11.23
N LEU A 216 -14.17 8.81 10.65
CA LEU A 216 -14.68 10.16 10.32
C LEU A 216 -15.86 10.10 9.33
N ASN A 217 -15.78 9.24 8.31
CA ASN A 217 -16.83 9.11 7.30
C ASN A 217 -18.08 8.40 7.83
N SER A 218 -17.90 7.34 8.62
CA SER A 218 -19.01 6.54 9.15
C SER A 218 -19.60 7.08 10.43
N GLN A 219 -18.85 7.95 11.15
CA GLN A 219 -19.13 8.32 12.53
C GLN A 219 -19.41 7.08 13.41
N SER A 220 -18.58 6.06 13.22
CA SER A 220 -18.62 4.78 13.94
C SER A 220 -17.21 4.29 14.20
N ILE A 221 -17.01 3.65 15.35
CA ILE A 221 -15.73 3.02 15.74
C ILE A 221 -15.64 1.58 15.20
N GLU A 222 -16.79 0.97 14.88
CA GLU A 222 -16.88 -0.38 14.33
C GLU A 222 -16.66 -0.39 12.81
N VAL A 223 -15.44 -0.02 12.40
CA VAL A 223 -15.03 -0.08 10.99
C VAL A 223 -14.20 -1.33 10.71
N ASP A 224 -14.06 -1.67 9.43
CA ASP A 224 -13.29 -2.82 8.98
C ASP A 224 -11.79 -2.60 9.17
N ALA A 225 -11.11 -3.62 9.69
CA ALA A 225 -9.68 -3.58 9.90
C ALA A 225 -8.92 -3.65 8.57
N THR A 226 -7.81 -2.90 8.45
CA THR A 226 -6.98 -2.93 7.26
C THR A 226 -6.26 -4.28 7.14
N SER A 227 -6.39 -4.92 5.97
CA SER A 227 -5.72 -6.20 5.69
C SER A 227 -4.20 -6.11 5.88
N GLY A 228 -3.64 -7.02 6.67
CA GLY A 228 -2.20 -7.04 6.99
C GLY A 228 -1.78 -6.06 8.10
N ALA A 229 -2.71 -5.27 8.64
CA ALA A 229 -2.48 -4.32 9.73
C ALA A 229 -3.59 -4.42 10.79
N THR A 230 -4.10 -5.63 11.03
CA THR A 230 -5.29 -5.86 11.86
C THR A 230 -5.09 -5.45 13.32
N PHE A 231 -3.95 -5.79 13.92
CA PHE A 231 -3.61 -5.40 15.29
C PHE A 231 -3.57 -3.88 15.46
N THR A 232 -2.81 -3.20 14.60
CA THR A 232 -2.75 -1.74 14.55
C THR A 232 -4.13 -1.12 14.33
N SER A 233 -4.93 -1.68 13.41
CA SER A 233 -6.28 -1.17 13.12
C SER A 233 -7.18 -1.23 14.35
N ILE A 234 -7.15 -2.36 15.07
CA ILE A 234 -7.89 -2.54 16.32
C ILE A 234 -7.38 -1.59 17.40
N GLY A 235 -6.06 -1.40 17.49
CA GLY A 235 -5.45 -0.43 18.40
C GLY A 235 -5.96 0.99 18.19
N ILE A 236 -6.03 1.47 16.95
CA ILE A 236 -6.58 2.79 16.62
C ILE A 236 -8.06 2.87 17.02
N MET A 237 -8.88 1.87 16.66
CA MET A 237 -10.29 1.83 17.04
C MET A 237 -10.48 1.91 18.56
N ASN A 238 -9.67 1.15 19.31
CA ASN A 238 -9.71 1.13 20.77
C ASN A 238 -9.22 2.44 21.39
N ALA A 239 -8.17 3.05 20.84
CA ALA A 239 -7.66 4.34 21.31
C ALA A 239 -8.70 5.45 21.07
N VAL A 240 -9.38 5.44 19.92
CA VAL A 240 -10.49 6.36 19.63
C VAL A 240 -11.67 6.10 20.58
N ASN A 241 -12.00 4.84 20.85
CA ASN A 241 -13.03 4.49 21.84
C ASN A 241 -12.69 5.04 23.22
N ASN A 242 -11.43 4.89 23.65
CA ASN A 242 -10.96 5.42 24.92
C ASN A 242 -11.08 6.95 24.99
N ALA A 243 -10.72 7.67 23.92
CA ALA A 243 -10.91 9.12 23.84
C ALA A 243 -12.39 9.52 23.93
N LEU A 244 -13.27 8.83 23.18
CA LEU A 244 -14.71 9.09 23.18
C LEU A 244 -15.37 8.77 24.53
N SER A 245 -14.85 7.79 25.26
CA SER A 245 -15.36 7.43 26.59
C SER A 245 -15.19 8.57 27.60
N GLN A 246 -14.13 9.38 27.45
CA GLN A 246 -13.87 10.55 28.28
C GLN A 246 -14.81 11.73 27.94
N ALA A 247 -15.30 11.77 26.70
CA ALA A 247 -16.23 12.79 26.23
C ALA A 247 -17.71 12.42 26.45
N LEU A 248 -18.01 11.17 26.81
CA LEU A 248 -19.37 10.64 26.86
C LEU A 248 -20.19 11.29 27.98
N VAL A 249 -21.30 11.94 27.62
CA VAL A 249 -22.27 12.55 28.54
C VAL A 249 -23.44 11.60 28.80
N SER A 250 -23.94 10.94 27.76
CA SER A 250 -25.04 9.97 27.86
C SER A 250 -25.01 8.99 26.70
N GLY A 251 -25.49 7.76 26.90
CA GLY A 251 -25.53 6.71 25.88
C GLY A 251 -24.56 5.57 26.17
N THR A 252 -24.28 4.74 25.17
CA THR A 252 -23.33 3.61 25.28
C THR A 252 -22.38 3.57 24.10
N LEU A 253 -21.12 3.26 24.38
CA LEU A 253 -20.11 3.00 23.36
C LEU A 253 -20.06 1.50 23.03
N PRO A 254 -19.58 1.11 21.83
CA PRO A 254 -19.19 -0.27 21.55
C PRO A 254 -18.08 -0.72 22.50
N ASP A 255 -18.07 -2.01 22.83
CA ASP A 255 -16.99 -2.57 23.63
C ASP A 255 -15.68 -2.50 22.82
N THR A 256 -14.56 -2.33 23.51
CA THR A 256 -13.25 -2.38 22.87
C THR A 256 -13.02 -3.75 22.23
N LYS A 257 -12.49 -3.77 21.02
CA LYS A 257 -12.19 -5.02 20.32
C LYS A 257 -10.95 -5.66 20.96
N ALA A 258 -11.05 -6.93 21.35
CA ALA A 258 -9.90 -7.68 21.82
C ALA A 258 -8.86 -7.83 20.69
N LEU A 259 -7.58 -7.65 21.01
CA LEU A 259 -6.51 -7.95 20.05
C LEU A 259 -6.53 -9.46 19.72
N PRO A 260 -6.34 -9.85 18.44
CA PRO A 260 -6.30 -11.25 18.07
C PRO A 260 -5.20 -11.98 18.85
N GLN A 261 -5.50 -13.16 19.40
CA GLN A 261 -4.44 -13.95 20.03
C GLN A 261 -3.44 -14.43 18.98
N ASN A 262 -2.16 -14.18 19.23
CA ASN A 262 -1.08 -14.70 18.41
C ASN A 262 -1.05 -16.22 18.56
N ARG A 263 -1.72 -16.95 17.66
CA ARG A 263 -1.54 -18.39 17.52
C ARG A 263 -0.14 -18.60 16.96
N GLY A 264 0.86 -18.59 17.85
CA GLY A 264 2.19 -19.04 17.53
C GLY A 264 2.07 -20.40 16.86
N HIS A 265 2.73 -20.56 15.72
CA HIS A 265 2.93 -21.88 15.12
C HIS A 265 3.47 -22.80 16.23
N GLY A 266 2.61 -23.71 16.70
CA GLY A 266 2.92 -24.61 17.79
C GLY A 266 4.16 -25.42 17.46
N LYS A 267 5.19 -25.31 18.30
CA LYS A 267 6.09 -26.44 18.54
C LYS A 267 5.19 -27.58 18.99
N GLY A 268 5.21 -28.67 18.24
CA GLY A 268 4.33 -29.82 18.50
C GLY A 268 4.48 -30.32 19.93
N ASP A 269 3.35 -30.34 20.63
CA ASP A 269 3.17 -31.05 21.88
C ASP A 269 3.30 -32.56 21.61
N ARG A 270 4.53 -33.08 21.69
CA ARG A 270 4.77 -34.50 21.94
C ARG A 270 4.73 -34.73 23.44
N GLU A 271 3.55 -34.59 24.01
CA GLU A 271 3.24 -35.18 25.30
C GLU A 271 3.03 -36.68 25.07
N ARG A 272 4.13 -37.44 25.14
CA ARG A 272 4.07 -38.90 25.20
C ARG A 272 3.39 -39.28 26.52
N LYS A 273 2.10 -39.60 26.44
CA LYS A 273 1.45 -40.48 27.42
C LYS A 273 2.22 -41.80 27.44
N PHE A 274 3.05 -41.99 28.47
CA PHE A 274 3.48 -43.30 28.90
C PHE A 274 2.33 -43.86 29.75
N ASP A 275 1.40 -44.56 29.09
CA ASP A 275 0.41 -45.36 29.80
C ASP A 275 1.14 -46.62 30.32
N PHE A 276 1.54 -46.54 31.57
CA PHE A 276 1.87 -47.70 32.39
C PHE A 276 0.58 -48.13 33.07
N GLU A 277 -0.05 -49.23 32.62
CA GLU A 277 -0.71 -50.17 33.54
C GLU A 277 -1.26 -51.43 32.83
N SER A 278 -0.69 -52.55 33.30
CA SER A 278 -1.35 -53.83 33.61
C SER A 278 -2.31 -54.46 32.61
N ARG A 279 -1.85 -55.54 31.98
CA ARG A 279 -2.67 -56.76 31.86
C ARG A 279 -1.86 -57.97 32.30
N GLN A 280 -2.45 -58.66 33.28
CA GLN A 280 -2.26 -60.08 33.54
C GLN A 280 -2.57 -60.90 32.29
#